data_AF-A0A5J5CCM0-F1
#
_entry.id   AF-A0A5J5CCM0-F1
#
_cell.length_a   1.000
_cell.length_b   1.000
_cell.length_c   1.000
_cell.angle_alpha   90.00
_cell.angle_beta   90.00
_cell.angle_gamma   90.00
#
_symmetry.space_group_name_H-M   'P 1'
#
loop_
_entity.id
_entity.type
_entity.pdbx_description
1 polymer ?
#
loop_
_entity_poly.entity_id
_entity_poly.type
_entity_poly.pdbx_seq_one_letter_code
_entity_poly.pdbx_strand_id
1 'polypeptide(L)'
;MSHFTAELLTESGETSYRFRCPGPGVFRCALTGLVFVMTQEAELLYNTVQWDESLLQSAGRMAAGPLFDIKCSEDGAVCQLHLPHCETKDALLVDGLLSVVHISDDGMSILEPLKITDTHVVVKVPHLSALGLIWDFIRRFLNLSVPIEAQVLLFLRPPDMGPRRKVRGAKHIRISSKCRLSIDQSYRVHCEPEGFKIQPELERFSSDYGPNYHPTFEVFLKTIPENLTLMVQDPDGRPVWRRDVSLRGPDGTDPRRNVPAEDSYPSEDRLLRIWVQFVTRVSNPVLNQLLDHLFQRGVLTAGEMDSARTRGREDKARDMVV
;
A
#
# COMPACT_ATOMS: atom_id res chain seq x y z
N MET A 1 -22.04 -9.16 -12.63
CA MET A 1 -20.73 -8.70 -13.14
C MET A 1 -19.93 -9.93 -13.51
N SER A 2 -19.56 -10.05 -14.77
CA SER A 2 -18.77 -11.17 -15.30
C SER A 2 -17.29 -10.80 -15.25
N HIS A 3 -16.42 -11.78 -15.05
CA HIS A 3 -14.97 -11.58 -15.13
C HIS A 3 -14.46 -12.10 -16.48
N PHE A 4 -13.47 -11.42 -17.04
CA PHE A 4 -12.75 -11.87 -18.22
C PHE A 4 -11.25 -11.71 -18.02
N THR A 5 -10.47 -12.51 -18.73
CA THR A 5 -9.02 -12.32 -18.85
C THR A 5 -8.76 -11.82 -20.26
N ALA A 6 -8.16 -10.65 -20.40
CA ALA A 6 -7.84 -10.09 -21.71
C ALA A 6 -6.76 -10.92 -22.40
N GLU A 7 -6.85 -11.04 -23.72
CA GLU A 7 -5.76 -11.56 -24.54
C GLU A 7 -4.63 -10.52 -24.54
N LEU A 8 -3.41 -10.93 -24.16
CA LEU A 8 -2.24 -10.04 -24.24
C LEU A 8 -1.67 -10.07 -25.65
N LEU A 9 -1.48 -8.88 -26.20
CA LEU A 9 -0.82 -8.65 -27.47
C LEU A 9 0.48 -7.91 -27.18
N THR A 10 1.62 -8.55 -27.42
CA THR A 10 2.94 -7.95 -27.23
C THR A 10 3.56 -7.71 -28.59
N GLU A 11 3.59 -6.46 -29.02
CA GLU A 11 4.22 -6.04 -30.28
C GLU A 11 5.27 -4.97 -29.96
N SER A 12 6.49 -5.15 -30.46
CA SER A 12 7.55 -4.12 -30.39
C SER A 12 7.91 -3.62 -28.97
N GLY A 13 7.58 -4.38 -27.92
CA GLY A 13 7.79 -3.99 -26.52
C GLY A 13 6.61 -3.30 -25.86
N GLU A 14 5.52 -3.02 -26.59
CA GLU A 14 4.27 -2.51 -26.04
C GLU A 14 3.31 -3.66 -25.74
N THR A 15 2.68 -3.61 -24.56
CA THR A 15 1.69 -4.60 -24.13
C THR A 15 0.29 -4.01 -24.27
N SER A 16 -0.50 -4.59 -25.15
CA SER A 16 -1.91 -4.29 -25.33
C SER A 16 -2.78 -5.45 -24.85
N TYR A 17 -4.02 -5.12 -24.49
CA TYR A 17 -5.04 -6.03 -23.99
C TYR A 17 -6.22 -6.03 -24.97
N ARG A 18 -6.59 -7.21 -25.45
CA ARG A 18 -7.77 -7.39 -26.30
C ARG A 18 -8.88 -8.12 -25.54
N PHE A 19 -10.11 -7.66 -25.71
CA PHE A 19 -11.31 -8.33 -25.21
C PHE A 19 -12.42 -8.32 -26.24
N ARG A 20 -12.87 -9.51 -26.66
CA ARG A 20 -14.08 -9.68 -27.48
C ARG A 20 -15.27 -9.86 -26.55
N CYS A 21 -16.04 -8.79 -26.39
CA CYS A 21 -17.23 -8.82 -25.56
C CYS A 21 -18.38 -9.51 -26.31
N PRO A 22 -19.04 -10.53 -25.74
CA PRO A 22 -20.08 -11.29 -26.44
C PRO A 22 -21.45 -10.61 -26.49
N GLY A 23 -21.62 -9.44 -25.89
CA GLY A 23 -22.92 -8.76 -25.82
C GLY A 23 -23.08 -7.83 -24.62
N PRO A 24 -24.29 -7.30 -24.39
CA PRO A 24 -24.57 -6.36 -23.32
C PRO A 24 -24.26 -6.94 -21.93
N GLY A 25 -23.65 -6.16 -21.05
CA GLY A 25 -23.33 -6.61 -19.70
C GLY A 25 -22.23 -5.81 -19.01
N VAL A 26 -21.86 -6.24 -17.80
CA VAL A 26 -20.80 -5.61 -17.00
C VAL A 26 -19.63 -6.59 -16.87
N PHE A 27 -18.49 -6.23 -17.44
CA PHE A 27 -17.33 -7.10 -17.59
C PHE A 27 -16.11 -6.51 -16.90
N ARG A 28 -15.54 -7.25 -15.95
CA ARG A 28 -14.33 -6.86 -15.21
C ARG A 28 -13.11 -7.62 -15.70
N CYS A 29 -12.08 -6.90 -16.11
CA CYS A 29 -10.79 -7.48 -16.46
C CYS A 29 -10.07 -7.98 -15.20
N ALA A 30 -9.63 -9.24 -15.23
CA ALA A 30 -8.86 -9.84 -14.14
C ALA A 30 -7.42 -9.28 -14.03
N LEU A 31 -6.86 -8.76 -15.12
CA LEU A 31 -5.48 -8.27 -15.19
C LEU A 31 -5.37 -6.81 -14.75
N THR A 32 -6.18 -5.93 -15.35
CA THR A 32 -6.10 -4.48 -15.11
C THR A 32 -7.12 -3.98 -14.10
N GLY A 33 -8.10 -4.80 -13.72
CA GLY A 33 -9.18 -4.40 -12.83
C GLY A 33 -10.25 -3.51 -13.45
N LEU A 34 -10.05 -3.00 -14.68
CA LEU A 34 -11.03 -2.19 -15.42
C LEU A 34 -12.37 -2.91 -15.52
N VAL A 35 -13.46 -2.14 -15.39
CA VAL A 35 -14.81 -2.65 -15.63
C VAL A 35 -15.44 -1.90 -16.80
N PHE A 36 -15.88 -2.65 -17.80
CA PHE A 36 -16.59 -2.12 -18.96
C PHE A 36 -18.07 -2.45 -18.83
N VAL A 37 -18.92 -1.41 -18.94
CA VAL A 37 -20.36 -1.58 -19.07
C VAL A 37 -20.71 -1.50 -20.54
N MET A 38 -21.02 -2.65 -21.12
CA MET A 38 -21.22 -2.88 -22.54
C MET A 38 -22.71 -2.87 -22.87
N THR A 39 -23.08 -2.23 -23.98
CA THR A 39 -24.46 -2.17 -24.49
C THR A 39 -24.71 -3.12 -25.65
N GLN A 40 -23.65 -3.64 -26.27
CA GLN A 40 -23.69 -4.55 -27.43
C GLN A 40 -22.40 -5.37 -27.53
N GLU A 41 -22.36 -6.30 -28.48
CA GLU A 41 -21.15 -7.04 -28.84
C GLU A 41 -20.13 -6.09 -29.50
N ALA A 42 -18.87 -6.15 -29.07
CA ALA A 42 -17.79 -5.35 -29.63
C ALA A 42 -16.41 -5.90 -29.23
N GLU A 43 -15.37 -5.55 -29.98
CA GLU A 43 -13.98 -5.79 -29.61
C GLU A 43 -13.39 -4.53 -28.96
N LEU A 44 -12.82 -4.70 -27.76
CA LEU A 44 -12.04 -3.69 -27.07
C LEU A 44 -10.55 -3.98 -27.23
N LEU A 45 -9.79 -2.93 -27.53
CA LEU A 45 -8.33 -2.94 -27.52
C LEU A 45 -7.87 -1.80 -26.63
N TYR A 46 -7.03 -2.08 -25.63
CA TYR A 46 -6.52 -1.04 -24.75
C TYR A 46 -5.13 -1.36 -24.24
N ASN A 47 -4.38 -0.34 -23.86
CA ASN A 47 -3.06 -0.47 -23.24
C ASN A 47 -2.87 0.61 -22.17
N THR A 48 -1.78 0.51 -21.41
CA THR A 48 -1.37 1.57 -20.49
C THR A 48 -0.40 2.48 -21.21
N VAL A 49 -0.68 3.78 -21.21
CA VAL A 49 0.16 4.81 -21.82
C VAL A 49 0.79 5.69 -20.74
N GLN A 50 1.88 6.36 -21.09
CA GLN A 50 2.55 7.28 -20.17
C GLN A 50 1.76 8.58 -20.01
N TRP A 51 1.80 9.14 -18.81
CA TRP A 51 1.25 10.46 -18.54
C TRP A 51 2.14 11.55 -19.13
N ASP A 52 1.53 12.56 -19.73
CA ASP A 52 2.21 13.83 -19.95
C ASP A 52 2.21 14.64 -18.64
N GLU A 53 3.35 14.61 -17.94
CA GLU A 53 3.51 15.33 -16.68
C GLU A 53 3.38 16.84 -16.85
N SER A 54 3.78 17.39 -18.00
CA SER A 54 3.70 18.84 -18.25
C SER A 54 2.25 19.30 -18.37
N LEU A 55 1.42 18.48 -19.03
CA LEU A 55 -0.01 18.70 -19.14
C LEU A 55 -0.68 18.67 -17.77
N LEU A 56 -0.38 17.65 -16.95
CA LEU A 56 -0.92 17.52 -15.59
C LEU A 56 -0.53 18.71 -14.71
N GLN A 57 0.75 19.10 -14.72
CA GLN A 57 1.25 20.23 -13.93
C GLN A 57 0.57 21.55 -14.34
N SER A 58 0.40 21.79 -15.63
CA SER A 58 -0.27 23.01 -16.13
C SER A 58 -1.73 23.11 -15.68
N ALA A 59 -2.39 21.95 -15.51
CA ALA A 59 -3.77 21.86 -15.03
C ALA A 59 -3.88 21.86 -13.49
N GLY A 60 -2.77 21.90 -12.75
CA GLY A 60 -2.76 21.77 -11.29
C GLY A 60 -3.24 20.40 -10.81
N ARG A 61 -2.96 19.35 -11.59
CA ARG A 61 -3.42 17.97 -11.36
C ARG A 61 -2.24 17.03 -11.17
N MET A 62 -2.51 15.88 -10.57
CA MET A 62 -1.54 14.80 -10.41
C MET A 62 -2.17 13.48 -10.86
N ALA A 63 -1.38 12.58 -11.44
CA ALA A 63 -1.86 11.24 -11.77
C ALA A 63 -2.24 10.49 -10.49
N ALA A 64 -3.43 9.89 -10.47
CA ALA A 64 -3.94 9.06 -9.38
C ALA A 64 -3.99 7.56 -9.76
N GLY A 65 -3.31 7.18 -10.83
CA GLY A 65 -3.27 5.81 -11.33
C GLY A 65 -2.78 5.74 -12.78
N PRO A 66 -2.89 4.56 -13.43
CA PRO A 66 -2.55 4.39 -14.83
C PRO A 66 -3.46 5.20 -15.76
N LEU A 67 -2.90 5.62 -16.91
CA LEU A 67 -3.65 6.15 -18.05
C LEU A 67 -3.88 5.02 -19.04
N PHE A 68 -5.13 4.82 -19.47
CA PHE A 68 -5.49 3.75 -20.40
C PHE A 68 -5.94 4.35 -21.72
N ASP A 69 -5.21 4.09 -22.82
CA ASP A 69 -5.73 4.34 -24.17
C ASP A 69 -6.65 3.18 -24.54
N ILE A 70 -7.94 3.48 -24.73
CA ILE A 70 -8.98 2.48 -24.94
C ILE A 70 -9.64 2.74 -26.29
N LYS A 71 -9.75 1.68 -27.08
CA LYS A 71 -10.39 1.67 -28.40
C LYS A 71 -11.46 0.59 -28.43
N CYS A 72 -12.52 0.84 -29.19
CA CYS A 72 -13.61 -0.10 -29.40
C CYS A 72 -13.90 -0.19 -30.88
N SER A 73 -14.22 -1.39 -31.37
CA SER A 73 -14.61 -1.59 -32.78
C SER A 73 -15.94 -0.91 -33.11
N GLU A 74 -16.81 -0.72 -32.12
CA GLU A 74 -18.14 -0.14 -32.26
C GLU A 74 -18.29 1.10 -31.38
N ASP A 75 -18.62 2.23 -32.00
CA ASP A 75 -18.87 3.48 -31.29
C ASP A 75 -20.10 3.35 -30.37
N GLY A 76 -19.99 3.86 -29.14
CA GLY A 76 -21.06 3.82 -28.16
C GLY A 76 -21.35 2.43 -27.54
N ALA A 77 -20.57 1.40 -27.86
CA ALA A 77 -20.72 0.07 -27.25
C ALA A 77 -20.35 0.05 -25.77
N VAL A 78 -19.49 0.98 -25.31
CA VAL A 78 -19.16 1.17 -23.90
C VAL A 78 -19.92 2.40 -23.38
N CYS A 79 -20.88 2.20 -22.47
CA CYS A 79 -21.63 3.32 -21.92
C CYS A 79 -21.07 3.85 -20.59
N GLN A 80 -20.38 3.00 -19.83
CA GLN A 80 -19.68 3.38 -18.60
C GLN A 80 -18.36 2.62 -18.47
N LEU A 81 -17.38 3.28 -17.87
CA LEU A 81 -16.10 2.71 -17.50
C LEU A 81 -15.95 2.82 -15.99
N HIS A 82 -15.47 1.76 -15.35
CA HIS A 82 -15.03 1.83 -13.96
C HIS A 82 -13.51 1.70 -13.89
N LEU A 83 -12.87 2.76 -13.41
CA LEU A 83 -11.43 2.86 -13.24
C LEU A 83 -11.06 2.45 -11.81
N PRO A 84 -10.15 1.48 -11.61
CA PRO A 84 -9.73 1.08 -10.27
C PRO A 84 -8.95 2.20 -9.57
N HIS A 85 -9.09 2.31 -8.24
CA HIS A 85 -8.28 3.19 -7.41
C HIS A 85 -7.87 2.53 -6.09
N CYS A 86 -6.92 3.14 -5.40
CA CYS A 86 -6.43 2.73 -4.08
C CYS A 86 -6.70 3.77 -2.98
N GLU A 87 -7.64 4.69 -3.19
CA GLU A 87 -8.02 5.69 -2.16
C GLU A 87 -8.61 5.08 -0.88
N THR A 88 -8.33 5.75 0.25
CA THR A 88 -8.96 5.47 1.53
C THR A 88 -10.36 6.06 1.60
N LYS A 89 -11.22 5.52 2.48
CA LYS A 89 -12.57 6.05 2.70
C LYS A 89 -12.57 7.54 3.05
N ASP A 90 -11.59 7.99 3.82
CA ASP A 90 -11.46 9.40 4.22
C ASP A 90 -11.12 10.31 3.02
N ALA A 91 -10.27 9.83 2.09
CA ALA A 91 -9.96 10.57 0.86
C ALA A 91 -11.19 10.72 -0.05
N LEU A 92 -12.10 9.75 -0.03
CA LEU A 92 -13.35 9.79 -0.80
C LEU A 92 -14.40 10.75 -0.24
N LEU A 93 -14.27 11.21 1.01
CA LEU A 93 -15.19 12.20 1.60
C LEU A 93 -14.98 13.62 1.07
N VAL A 94 -13.88 13.86 0.36
CA VAL A 94 -13.57 15.18 -0.16
C VAL A 94 -14.02 15.25 -1.61
N ASP A 95 -15.12 15.96 -1.80
CA ASP A 95 -15.69 16.23 -3.11
C ASP A 95 -14.61 16.77 -4.06
N GLY A 96 -14.60 16.27 -5.29
CA GLY A 96 -13.67 16.71 -6.33
C GLY A 96 -12.19 16.40 -6.08
N LEU A 97 -11.82 15.63 -5.04
CA LEU A 97 -10.44 15.19 -4.85
C LEU A 97 -9.98 14.29 -6.00
N LEU A 98 -10.84 13.35 -6.39
CA LEU A 98 -10.57 12.36 -7.44
C LEU A 98 -11.50 12.63 -8.61
N SER A 99 -10.95 12.75 -9.81
CA SER A 99 -11.69 12.98 -11.06
C SER A 99 -11.16 12.07 -12.16
N VAL A 100 -11.93 11.94 -13.24
CA VAL A 100 -11.49 11.22 -14.44
C VAL A 100 -11.01 12.24 -15.46
N VAL A 101 -9.84 12.01 -16.03
CA VAL A 101 -9.40 12.73 -17.23
C VAL A 101 -9.78 11.94 -18.47
N HIS A 102 -10.07 12.66 -19.53
CA HIS A 102 -10.28 12.14 -20.86
C HIS A 102 -9.45 12.98 -21.85
N ILE A 103 -8.49 12.35 -22.52
CA ILE A 103 -7.53 12.98 -23.43
C ILE A 103 -7.76 12.43 -24.84
N SER A 104 -8.25 13.31 -25.71
CA SER A 104 -8.54 13.03 -27.11
C SER A 104 -7.78 14.00 -28.02
N ASP A 105 -8.01 13.90 -29.34
CA ASP A 105 -7.42 14.83 -30.32
C ASP A 105 -7.85 16.30 -30.07
N ASP A 106 -9.04 16.50 -29.48
CA ASP A 106 -9.55 17.81 -29.02
C ASP A 106 -8.85 18.34 -27.74
N GLY A 107 -7.96 17.56 -27.15
CA GLY A 107 -7.20 17.89 -25.94
C GLY A 107 -7.72 17.23 -24.67
N MET A 108 -7.33 17.81 -23.52
CA MET A 108 -7.64 17.28 -22.19
C MET A 108 -8.97 17.83 -21.67
N SER A 109 -9.84 16.93 -21.22
CA SER A 109 -11.10 17.25 -20.56
C SER A 109 -11.22 16.50 -19.23
N ILE A 110 -11.94 17.09 -18.26
CA ILE A 110 -12.21 16.47 -16.97
C ILE A 110 -13.66 16.01 -16.96
N LEU A 111 -13.85 14.72 -16.68
CA LEU A 111 -15.15 14.09 -16.54
C LEU A 111 -15.49 13.95 -15.06
N GLU A 112 -16.71 14.37 -14.69
CA GLU A 112 -17.21 14.18 -13.33
C GLU A 112 -17.55 12.70 -13.09
N PRO A 113 -17.04 12.09 -12.00
CA PRO A 113 -17.45 10.76 -11.59
C PRO A 113 -18.96 10.69 -11.31
N LEU A 114 -19.62 9.64 -11.81
CA LEU A 114 -21.00 9.33 -11.43
C LEU A 114 -21.08 8.78 -10.00
N LYS A 115 -20.07 7.98 -9.63
CA LYS A 115 -19.98 7.32 -8.32
C LYS A 115 -18.54 6.92 -8.05
N ILE A 116 -18.07 7.15 -6.84
CA ILE A 116 -16.82 6.57 -6.36
C ILE A 116 -17.15 5.51 -5.30
N THR A 117 -16.62 4.31 -5.47
CA THR A 117 -16.81 3.17 -4.57
C THR A 117 -15.55 2.96 -3.74
N ASP A 118 -15.50 1.91 -2.92
CA ASP A 118 -14.26 1.58 -2.18
C ASP A 118 -13.09 1.17 -3.10
N THR A 119 -13.35 0.86 -4.38
CA THR A 119 -12.32 0.28 -5.28
C THR A 119 -12.32 0.84 -6.70
N HIS A 120 -13.40 1.49 -7.14
CA HIS A 120 -13.51 2.01 -8.50
C HIS A 120 -14.23 3.37 -8.56
N VAL A 121 -13.80 4.18 -9.51
CA VAL A 121 -14.49 5.39 -9.98
C VAL A 121 -15.32 5.03 -11.20
N VAL A 122 -16.63 5.27 -11.15
CA VAL A 122 -17.57 5.04 -12.25
C VAL A 122 -17.74 6.34 -13.03
N VAL A 123 -17.57 6.28 -14.35
CA VAL A 123 -17.73 7.44 -15.24
C VAL A 123 -18.53 7.07 -16.48
N LYS A 124 -19.35 8.01 -16.96
CA LYS A 124 -19.97 7.90 -18.29
C LYS A 124 -18.95 8.32 -19.33
N VAL A 125 -18.68 7.47 -20.29
CA VAL A 125 -17.69 7.76 -21.33
C VAL A 125 -18.41 8.31 -22.56
N PRO A 126 -18.11 9.55 -23.01
CA PRO A 126 -18.71 10.11 -24.22
C PRO A 126 -18.15 9.45 -25.48
N HIS A 127 -16.83 9.27 -25.52
CA HIS A 127 -16.10 8.48 -26.51
C HIS A 127 -14.83 7.92 -25.86
N LEU A 128 -14.32 6.82 -26.41
CA LEU A 128 -13.16 6.13 -25.84
C LEU A 128 -11.87 6.72 -26.43
N SER A 129 -10.91 6.94 -25.55
CA SER A 129 -9.57 7.43 -25.84
C SER A 129 -8.69 7.18 -24.60
N ALA A 130 -7.69 8.02 -24.35
CA ALA A 130 -6.91 7.98 -23.12
C ALA A 130 -7.72 8.47 -21.91
N LEU A 131 -8.05 7.54 -21.01
CA LEU A 131 -8.83 7.75 -19.79
C LEU A 131 -8.03 7.35 -18.55
N GLY A 132 -8.01 8.21 -17.53
CA GLY A 132 -7.21 7.98 -16.33
C GLY A 132 -7.76 8.72 -15.11
N LEU A 133 -7.28 8.36 -13.93
CA LEU A 133 -7.63 9.05 -12.70
C LEU A 133 -6.63 10.14 -12.38
N ILE A 134 -7.14 11.29 -11.94
CA ILE A 134 -6.33 12.42 -11.50
C ILE A 134 -6.78 12.91 -10.12
N TRP A 135 -5.82 13.40 -9.35
CA TRP A 135 -6.08 14.17 -8.13
C TRP A 135 -6.08 15.67 -8.41
N ASP A 136 -6.92 16.39 -7.68
CA ASP A 136 -6.76 17.81 -7.46
C ASP A 136 -5.59 18.08 -6.51
N PHE A 137 -4.54 18.74 -6.99
CA PHE A 137 -3.36 19.01 -6.18
C PHE A 137 -3.72 19.87 -4.95
N ILE A 138 -4.49 20.94 -5.13
CA ILE A 138 -4.83 21.86 -4.03
C ILE A 138 -5.64 21.12 -2.96
N ARG A 139 -6.68 20.38 -3.37
CA ARG A 139 -7.51 19.61 -2.42
C ARG A 139 -6.72 18.49 -1.76
N ARG A 140 -5.82 17.82 -2.47
CA ARG A 140 -4.96 16.78 -1.89
C ARG A 140 -4.05 17.35 -0.81
N PHE A 141 -3.40 18.47 -1.07
CA PHE A 141 -2.54 19.14 -0.08
C PHE A 141 -3.34 19.65 1.13
N LEU A 142 -4.53 20.21 0.92
CA LEU A 142 -5.41 20.61 2.02
C LEU A 142 -5.86 19.39 2.86
N ASN A 143 -6.13 18.24 2.23
CA ASN A 143 -6.49 17.03 2.96
C ASN A 143 -5.33 16.42 3.74
N LEU A 144 -4.12 16.41 3.18
CA LEU A 144 -2.92 15.94 3.90
C LEU A 144 -2.67 16.76 5.18
N SER A 145 -3.13 18.02 5.21
CA SER A 145 -3.05 18.89 6.39
C SER A 145 -4.06 18.54 7.50
N VAL A 146 -5.06 17.70 7.23
CA VAL A 146 -6.05 17.28 8.24
C VAL A 146 -5.46 16.15 9.09
N PRO A 147 -5.40 16.30 10.44
CA PRO A 147 -4.88 15.25 11.31
C PRO A 147 -5.78 13.99 11.32
N ILE A 148 -5.21 12.84 10.97
CA ILE A 148 -5.84 11.52 11.03
C ILE A 148 -5.62 10.85 12.39
N GLU A 149 -6.48 9.90 12.78
CA GLU A 149 -6.25 9.07 13.97
C GLU A 149 -5.09 8.10 13.71
N ALA A 150 -4.07 8.14 14.56
CA ALA A 150 -2.86 7.32 14.45
C ALA A 150 -2.53 6.64 15.78
N GLN A 151 -1.58 5.69 15.75
CA GLN A 151 -1.09 4.99 16.94
C GLN A 151 0.43 5.04 17.03
N VAL A 152 0.94 5.48 18.17
CA VAL A 152 2.37 5.39 18.53
C VAL A 152 2.64 4.06 19.22
N LEU A 153 3.48 3.22 18.61
CA LEU A 153 3.88 1.93 19.17
C LEU A 153 5.32 1.99 19.69
N LEU A 154 5.53 1.47 20.90
CA LEU A 154 6.84 1.49 21.55
C LEU A 154 7.44 0.08 21.64
N PHE A 155 8.68 -0.05 21.18
CA PHE A 155 9.42 -1.32 21.23
C PHE A 155 10.76 -1.11 21.93
N LEU A 156 10.99 -1.84 23.02
CA LEU A 156 12.27 -1.85 23.73
C LEU A 156 13.16 -2.96 23.17
N ARG A 157 14.33 -2.58 22.63
CA ARG A 157 15.32 -3.53 22.10
C ARG A 157 16.49 -3.71 23.09
N PRO A 158 16.89 -4.96 23.42
CA PRO A 158 18.10 -5.21 24.21
C PRO A 158 19.39 -4.83 23.45
N PRO A 159 20.48 -4.47 24.15
CA PRO A 159 21.72 -4.00 23.52
C PRO A 159 22.47 -5.04 22.68
N ASP A 160 22.24 -6.34 22.86
CA ASP A 160 23.00 -7.43 22.22
C ASP A 160 22.48 -7.88 20.84
N MET A 161 21.45 -7.21 20.30
CA MET A 161 20.87 -7.57 19.01
C MET A 161 21.52 -6.72 17.91
N GLY A 162 22.47 -7.31 17.17
CA GLY A 162 23.21 -6.65 16.10
C GLY A 162 22.34 -5.90 15.06
N PRO A 163 22.94 -5.02 14.25
CA PRO A 163 22.26 -3.92 13.54
C PRO A 163 21.26 -4.31 12.42
N ARG A 164 20.94 -5.61 12.23
CA ARG A 164 20.21 -6.08 11.03
C ARG A 164 18.98 -6.95 11.29
N ARG A 165 18.47 -7.05 12.52
CA ARG A 165 17.20 -7.77 12.76
C ARG A 165 16.05 -6.81 13.00
N LYS A 166 14.99 -7.01 12.19
CA LYS A 166 13.61 -6.49 12.33
C LYS A 166 13.16 -6.53 13.81
N VAL A 167 12.03 -5.90 14.16
CA VAL A 167 11.40 -5.84 15.51
C VAL A 167 11.33 -7.19 16.28
N ARG A 168 11.64 -8.32 15.65
CA ARG A 168 11.89 -9.63 16.26
C ARG A 168 12.85 -9.56 17.46
N GLY A 169 12.31 -9.84 18.65
CA GLY A 169 13.02 -9.83 19.93
C GLY A 169 12.94 -8.51 20.70
N ALA A 170 12.25 -7.49 20.18
CA ALA A 170 11.94 -6.29 20.93
C ALA A 170 10.68 -6.49 21.78
N LYS A 171 10.69 -6.01 23.02
CA LYS A 171 9.54 -6.05 23.92
C LYS A 171 8.59 -4.91 23.58
N HIS A 172 7.38 -5.22 23.15
CA HIS A 172 6.33 -4.22 22.95
C HIS A 172 5.87 -3.67 24.31
N ILE A 173 6.00 -2.37 24.52
CA ILE A 173 5.52 -1.69 25.72
C ILE A 173 4.08 -1.25 25.46
N ARG A 174 3.14 -1.92 26.13
CA ARG A 174 1.71 -1.62 26.01
C ARG A 174 1.38 -0.35 26.78
N ILE A 175 1.06 0.70 26.04
CA ILE A 175 0.59 1.98 26.56
C ILE A 175 -0.47 2.53 25.62
N SER A 176 -1.29 3.49 26.07
CA SER A 176 -2.29 4.11 25.21
C SER A 176 -1.60 4.82 24.03
N SER A 177 -1.86 4.34 22.82
CA SER A 177 -1.08 4.73 21.63
C SER A 177 -1.75 5.80 20.78
N LYS A 178 -3.05 6.03 20.96
CA LYS A 178 -3.84 6.93 20.12
C LYS A 178 -3.31 8.36 20.14
N CYS A 179 -3.13 8.94 18.95
CA CYS A 179 -2.80 10.34 18.72
C CYS A 179 -3.42 10.81 17.38
N ARG A 180 -3.21 12.08 17.02
CA ARG A 180 -3.56 12.59 15.69
C ARG A 180 -2.32 13.11 14.98
N LEU A 181 -2.07 12.62 13.77
CA LEU A 181 -0.93 13.00 12.93
C LEU A 181 -1.44 13.38 11.54
N SER A 182 -0.78 14.32 10.89
CA SER A 182 -1.05 14.76 9.53
C SER A 182 -0.05 14.09 8.59
N ILE A 183 -0.52 13.54 7.49
CA ILE A 183 0.33 12.88 6.51
C ILE A 183 1.26 13.92 5.88
N ASP A 184 2.50 13.54 5.60
CA ASP A 184 3.57 14.38 5.04
C ASP A 184 4.05 15.53 5.93
N GLN A 185 3.48 15.67 7.14
CA GLN A 185 3.99 16.56 8.17
C GLN A 185 5.19 15.91 8.87
N SER A 186 6.20 16.72 9.19
CA SER A 186 7.35 16.27 9.94
C SER A 186 7.12 16.35 11.45
N TYR A 187 7.62 15.36 12.18
CA TYR A 187 7.51 15.27 13.63
C TYR A 187 8.87 15.09 14.27
N ARG A 188 8.97 15.44 15.56
CA ARG A 188 10.16 15.22 16.39
C ARG A 188 9.80 14.37 17.60
N VAL A 189 10.75 13.56 18.06
CA VAL A 189 10.62 12.87 19.34
C VAL A 189 11.53 13.53 20.37
N HIS A 190 10.96 13.81 21.53
CA HIS A 190 11.67 14.29 22.71
C HIS A 190 11.55 13.26 23.84
N CYS A 191 12.58 13.23 24.69
CA CYS A 191 12.67 12.34 25.83
C CYS A 191 13.11 13.12 27.06
N GLU A 192 12.42 12.92 28.18
CA GLU A 192 12.81 13.42 29.51
C GLU A 192 13.15 12.21 30.41
N PRO A 193 14.31 12.17 31.10
CA PRO A 193 15.33 13.23 31.17
C PRO A 193 16.14 13.38 29.87
N GLU A 194 16.68 14.59 29.65
CA GLU A 194 17.53 14.89 28.50
C GLU A 194 18.85 14.12 28.54
N GLY A 195 19.49 13.95 27.37
CA GLY A 195 20.81 13.31 27.25
C GLY A 195 20.82 11.96 26.53
N PHE A 196 19.65 11.44 26.17
CA PHE A 196 19.52 10.31 25.25
C PHE A 196 19.66 10.77 23.79
N LYS A 197 20.35 9.97 22.99
CA LYS A 197 20.45 10.24 21.54
C LYS A 197 19.17 9.77 20.87
N ILE A 198 18.61 10.60 19.99
CA ILE A 198 17.40 10.28 19.22
C ILE A 198 17.75 10.34 17.74
N GLN A 199 17.32 9.37 16.94
CA GLN A 199 17.50 9.36 15.49
C GLN A 199 16.26 8.86 14.76
N PRO A 200 15.88 9.48 13.63
CA PRO A 200 16.33 10.79 13.16
C PRO A 200 15.85 11.92 14.11
N GLU A 201 16.37 13.13 13.96
CA GLU A 201 15.92 14.30 14.73
C GLU A 201 14.54 14.81 14.29
N LEU A 202 14.24 14.61 13.00
CA LEU A 202 13.02 15.04 12.33
C LEU A 202 12.70 14.00 11.26
N GLU A 203 11.47 13.50 11.22
CA GLU A 203 11.01 12.57 10.19
C GLU A 203 9.62 12.93 9.69
N ARG A 204 9.37 12.71 8.40
CA ARG A 204 8.04 12.87 7.81
C ARG A 204 7.16 11.68 8.12
N PHE A 205 5.93 11.95 8.56
CA PHE A 205 4.92 10.91 8.73
C PHE A 205 4.33 10.53 7.37
N SER A 206 4.75 9.39 6.84
CA SER A 206 4.14 8.77 5.66
C SER A 206 3.13 7.69 6.08
N SER A 207 2.11 7.51 5.24
CA SER A 207 1.16 6.41 5.39
C SER A 207 1.74 5.15 4.77
N ASP A 208 2.77 4.57 5.38
CA ASP A 208 3.44 3.37 4.86
C ASP A 208 2.61 2.10 5.12
N TYR A 209 2.20 1.44 4.04
CA TYR A 209 1.52 0.14 4.07
C TYR A 209 2.48 -0.94 3.57
N GLY A 210 2.96 -1.82 4.46
CA GLY A 210 3.82 -2.94 4.08
C GLY A 210 4.32 -3.77 5.27
N PRO A 211 4.85 -4.99 5.03
CA PRO A 211 5.27 -5.91 6.10
C PRO A 211 6.60 -5.50 6.78
N ASN A 212 7.27 -4.46 6.29
CA ASN A 212 8.59 -4.03 6.74
C ASN A 212 8.50 -2.72 7.53
N TYR A 213 7.91 -2.77 8.73
CA TYR A 213 7.90 -1.62 9.63
C TYR A 213 9.30 -1.37 10.20
N HIS A 214 9.95 -0.31 9.71
CA HIS A 214 11.13 0.26 10.33
C HIS A 214 10.71 1.24 11.43
N PRO A 215 11.45 1.36 12.54
CA PRO A 215 11.14 2.36 13.55
C PRO A 215 11.29 3.76 12.95
N THR A 216 10.26 4.59 13.07
CA THR A 216 10.30 5.99 12.61
C THR A 216 11.30 6.81 13.43
N PHE A 217 11.43 6.51 14.73
CA PHE A 217 12.38 7.12 15.64
C PHE A 217 13.00 6.06 16.56
N GLU A 218 14.28 6.22 16.86
CA GLU A 218 15.06 5.38 17.77
C GLU A 218 15.64 6.24 18.90
N VAL A 219 15.35 5.86 20.15
CA VAL A 219 15.90 6.51 21.35
C VAL A 219 16.97 5.59 21.96
N PHE A 220 18.21 6.03 21.98
CA PHE A 220 19.34 5.27 22.48
C PHE A 220 19.57 5.53 23.97
N LEU A 221 19.25 4.52 24.79
CA LEU A 221 19.38 4.56 26.24
C LEU A 221 20.80 4.15 26.66
N LYS A 222 21.63 5.12 27.08
CA LYS A 222 22.98 4.84 27.62
C LYS A 222 22.91 4.14 28.99
N THR A 223 21.96 4.56 29.81
CA THR A 223 21.53 3.95 31.07
C THR A 223 20.03 3.70 30.98
N ILE A 224 19.52 2.67 31.67
CA ILE A 224 18.08 2.37 31.70
C ILE A 224 17.47 3.16 32.87
N PRO A 225 16.75 4.27 32.63
CA PRO A 225 16.06 4.99 33.69
C PRO A 225 14.86 4.18 34.19
N GLU A 226 14.38 4.46 35.41
CA GLU A 226 13.17 3.82 35.94
C GLU A 226 11.94 4.23 35.13
N ASN A 227 11.80 5.55 34.93
CA ASN A 227 10.75 6.18 34.13
C ASN A 227 11.39 7.13 33.12
N LEU A 228 10.80 7.23 31.94
CA LEU A 228 11.12 8.27 30.98
C LEU A 228 9.84 8.80 30.34
N THR A 229 9.77 10.09 30.05
CA THR A 229 8.64 10.68 29.34
C THR A 229 9.01 10.82 27.87
N LEU A 230 8.24 10.18 26.99
CA LEU A 230 8.34 10.37 25.54
C LEU A 230 7.30 11.35 25.06
N MET A 231 7.71 12.21 24.14
CA MET A 231 6.84 13.16 23.46
C MET A 231 7.07 13.12 21.95
N VAL A 232 5.98 13.04 21.19
CA VAL A 232 5.98 13.35 19.77
C VAL A 232 5.48 14.78 19.62
N GLN A 233 6.24 15.62 18.93
CA GLN A 233 5.93 17.03 18.73
C GLN A 233 5.75 17.36 17.25
N ASP A 234 4.81 18.26 16.98
CA ASP A 234 4.62 18.87 15.65
C ASP A 234 5.75 19.88 15.33
N PRO A 235 5.80 20.45 14.10
CA PRO A 235 6.79 21.45 13.73
C PRO A 235 6.82 22.71 14.60
N ASP A 236 5.69 23.04 15.25
CA ASP A 236 5.57 24.19 16.16
C ASP A 236 6.06 23.86 17.58
N GLY A 237 6.50 22.62 17.83
CA GLY A 237 6.96 22.14 19.14
C GLY A 237 5.83 21.76 20.09
N ARG A 238 4.57 21.67 19.62
CA ARG A 238 3.44 21.28 20.46
C ARG A 238 3.39 19.75 20.58
N PRO A 239 3.19 19.20 21.78
CA PRO A 239 3.10 17.75 21.97
C PRO A 239 1.78 17.21 21.41
N VAL A 240 1.86 16.37 20.38
CA VAL A 240 0.71 15.64 19.81
C VAL A 240 0.49 14.29 20.48
N TRP A 241 1.52 13.78 21.15
CA TRP A 241 1.45 12.60 22.01
C TRP A 241 2.52 12.73 23.11
N ARG A 242 2.16 12.49 24.37
CA ARG A 242 3.07 12.55 25.53
C ARG A 242 2.74 11.42 26.48
N ARG A 243 3.72 10.60 26.87
CA ARG A 243 3.55 9.53 27.87
C ARG A 243 4.77 9.23 28.70
N ASP A 244 4.51 8.92 29.96
CA ASP A 244 5.48 8.35 30.89
C ASP A 244 5.57 6.83 30.67
N VAL A 245 6.78 6.35 30.53
CA VAL A 245 7.12 4.97 30.21
C VAL A 245 8.02 4.41 31.29
N SER A 246 7.53 3.41 32.02
CA SER A 246 8.31 2.66 32.99
C SER A 246 9.04 1.52 32.28
N LEU A 247 10.38 1.54 32.33
CA LEU A 247 11.21 0.50 31.69
C LEU A 247 11.57 -0.65 32.64
N ARG A 248 11.49 -0.43 33.96
CA ARG A 248 11.61 -1.51 34.96
C ARG A 248 10.25 -2.13 35.22
N GLY A 249 10.22 -3.47 35.34
CA GLY A 249 9.01 -4.18 35.76
C GLY A 249 8.65 -3.89 37.22
N PRO A 250 7.45 -4.31 37.68
CA PRO A 250 6.99 -4.12 39.07
C PRO A 250 7.98 -4.63 40.13
N ASP A 251 8.80 -5.63 39.79
CA ASP A 251 9.75 -6.29 40.69
C ASP A 251 11.17 -5.70 40.67
N GLY A 252 11.40 -4.55 40.01
CA GLY A 252 12.73 -3.91 39.98
C GLY A 252 13.81 -4.69 39.22
N THR A 253 13.43 -5.70 38.45
CA THR A 253 14.34 -6.52 37.64
C THR A 253 14.95 -5.70 36.49
N ASP A 254 16.29 -5.74 36.39
CA ASP A 254 17.04 -5.13 35.29
C ASP A 254 16.63 -5.79 33.95
N PRO A 255 16.15 -5.02 32.94
CA PRO A 255 15.82 -5.55 31.61
C PRO A 255 17.00 -6.22 30.89
N ARG A 256 18.23 -6.02 31.37
CA ARG A 256 19.45 -6.68 30.86
C ARG A 256 19.58 -8.14 31.30
N ARG A 257 18.84 -8.59 32.33
CA ARG A 257 18.78 -10.01 32.64
C ARG A 257 17.91 -10.69 31.60
N ASN A 258 18.55 -11.51 30.77
CA ASN A 258 17.90 -12.49 29.91
C ASN A 258 17.07 -13.45 30.80
N VAL A 259 15.85 -13.04 31.13
CA VAL A 259 14.81 -13.97 31.52
C VAL A 259 14.19 -14.43 30.20
N PRO A 260 14.16 -15.74 29.91
CA PRO A 260 13.40 -16.24 28.77
C PRO A 260 12.00 -15.67 28.90
N ALA A 261 11.53 -14.94 27.89
CA ALA A 261 10.18 -14.44 27.88
C ALA A 261 9.25 -15.65 28.06
N GLU A 262 8.57 -15.75 29.20
CA GLU A 262 7.42 -16.64 29.29
C GLU A 262 6.39 -16.10 28.31
N ASP A 263 6.18 -16.89 27.27
CA ASP A 263 5.26 -16.65 26.18
C ASP A 263 3.85 -16.45 26.72
N SER A 264 3.40 -15.20 26.68
CA SER A 264 1.97 -14.91 26.76
C SER A 264 1.58 -13.80 25.79
N TYR A 265 1.82 -14.01 24.49
CA TYR A 265 0.94 -13.56 23.41
C TYR A 265 0.90 -14.56 22.25
N PRO A 266 -0.26 -15.17 21.94
CA PRO A 266 -0.40 -16.10 20.83
C PRO A 266 -0.69 -15.33 19.54
N SER A 267 0.32 -15.08 18.72
CA SER A 267 0.10 -14.71 17.32
C SER A 267 1.27 -15.07 16.39
N GLU A 268 2.52 -14.88 16.81
CA GLU A 268 3.66 -15.29 15.98
C GLU A 268 3.97 -16.78 16.07
N ASP A 269 3.87 -17.43 17.24
CA ASP A 269 4.09 -18.88 17.35
C ASP A 269 3.04 -19.70 16.59
N ARG A 270 1.83 -19.17 16.46
CA ARG A 270 0.78 -19.82 15.67
C ARG A 270 1.10 -19.70 14.17
N LEU A 271 1.56 -18.53 13.72
CA LEU A 271 2.00 -18.32 12.35
C LEU A 271 3.28 -19.09 12.02
N LEU A 272 4.26 -19.14 12.92
CA LEU A 272 5.48 -19.94 12.79
C LEU A 272 5.16 -21.43 12.81
N ARG A 273 4.23 -21.89 13.66
CA ARG A 273 3.74 -23.28 13.64
C ARG A 273 3.00 -23.61 12.35
N ILE A 274 2.13 -22.71 11.88
CA ILE A 274 1.43 -22.86 10.59
C ILE A 274 2.44 -22.81 9.43
N TRP A 275 3.47 -21.97 9.51
CA TRP A 275 4.53 -21.83 8.52
C TRP A 275 5.42 -23.07 8.45
N VAL A 276 5.86 -23.60 9.60
CA VAL A 276 6.58 -24.88 9.68
C VAL A 276 5.70 -26.01 9.19
N GLN A 277 4.42 -26.04 9.56
CA GLN A 277 3.46 -27.05 9.07
C GLN A 277 3.21 -26.92 7.56
N PHE A 278 3.14 -25.72 7.03
CA PHE A 278 2.94 -25.47 5.61
C PHE A 278 4.17 -25.91 4.81
N VAL A 279 5.37 -25.43 5.17
CA VAL A 279 6.63 -25.80 4.50
C VAL A 279 6.87 -27.31 4.54
N THR A 280 6.52 -27.98 5.65
CA THR A 280 6.70 -29.44 5.77
C THR A 280 5.63 -30.25 5.03
N ARG A 281 4.36 -29.83 5.06
CA ARG A 281 3.21 -30.60 4.53
C ARG A 281 2.84 -30.26 3.10
N VAL A 282 3.19 -29.08 2.60
CA VAL A 282 2.87 -28.69 1.22
C VAL A 282 3.64 -29.56 0.23
N SER A 283 2.93 -30.06 -0.77
CA SER A 283 3.50 -30.90 -1.81
C SER A 283 4.08 -30.03 -2.93
N ASN A 284 5.15 -30.51 -3.56
CA ASN A 284 5.79 -29.78 -4.65
C ASN A 284 4.84 -29.45 -5.83
N PRO A 285 3.85 -30.31 -6.20
CA PRO A 285 2.85 -29.97 -7.22
C PRO A 285 1.98 -28.77 -6.84
N VAL A 286 1.58 -28.66 -5.56
CA VAL A 286 0.78 -27.53 -5.07
C VAL A 286 1.60 -26.23 -5.06
N LEU A 287 2.88 -26.30 -4.71
CA LEU A 287 3.78 -25.15 -4.82
C LEU A 287 3.96 -24.68 -6.26
N ASN A 288 4.09 -25.60 -7.21
CA ASN A 288 4.20 -25.23 -8.62
C ASN A 288 2.92 -24.58 -9.15
N GLN A 289 1.74 -25.10 -8.77
CA GLN A 289 0.46 -24.46 -9.12
C GLN A 289 0.31 -23.05 -8.53
N LEU A 290 0.78 -22.84 -7.30
CA LEU A 290 0.76 -21.53 -6.67
C LEU A 290 1.76 -20.56 -7.36
N LEU A 291 2.95 -21.02 -7.76
CA LEU A 291 3.91 -20.21 -8.52
C LEU A 291 3.36 -19.82 -9.88
N ASP A 292 2.68 -20.75 -10.55
CA ASP A 292 1.99 -20.49 -11.82
C ASP A 292 0.91 -19.42 -11.65
N HIS A 293 0.14 -19.47 -10.57
CA HIS A 293 -0.85 -18.43 -10.25
C HIS A 293 -0.24 -17.08 -9.90
N LEU A 294 0.89 -17.03 -9.20
CA LEU A 294 1.58 -15.78 -8.85
C LEU A 294 2.23 -15.13 -10.07
N PHE A 295 2.82 -15.93 -10.95
CA PHE A 295 3.35 -15.48 -12.24
C PHE A 295 2.22 -14.94 -13.14
N GLN A 296 1.10 -15.66 -13.23
CA GLN A 296 -0.09 -15.22 -13.99
C GLN A 296 -0.69 -13.89 -13.49
N ARG A 297 -0.50 -13.56 -12.21
CA ARG A 297 -0.95 -12.30 -11.60
C ARG A 297 0.08 -11.17 -11.66
N GLY A 298 1.21 -11.38 -12.34
CA GLY A 298 2.27 -10.40 -12.47
C GLY A 298 3.02 -10.11 -11.15
N VAL A 299 2.86 -10.97 -10.15
CA VAL A 299 3.53 -10.84 -8.85
C VAL A 299 4.99 -11.33 -8.93
N LEU A 300 5.27 -12.28 -9.83
CA LEU A 300 6.61 -12.80 -10.09
C LEU A 300 7.02 -12.50 -11.54
N THR A 301 8.26 -12.08 -11.73
CA THR A 301 8.87 -11.93 -13.05
C THR A 301 9.31 -13.28 -13.63
N ALA A 302 9.61 -13.34 -14.93
CA ALA A 302 10.05 -14.60 -15.58
C ALA A 302 11.36 -15.12 -14.97
N GLY A 303 12.29 -14.21 -14.63
CA GLY A 303 13.53 -14.57 -13.94
C GLY A 303 13.31 -15.11 -12.52
N GLU A 304 12.34 -14.56 -11.78
CA GLU A 304 11.98 -15.05 -10.45
C GLU A 304 11.25 -16.40 -10.52
N MET A 305 10.43 -16.62 -11.55
CA MET A 305 9.76 -17.89 -11.80
C MET A 305 10.75 -19.01 -12.10
N ASP A 306 11.72 -18.77 -12.98
CA ASP A 306 12.76 -19.75 -13.32
C ASP A 306 13.70 -20.02 -12.12
N SER A 307 14.02 -18.99 -11.34
CA SER A 307 14.77 -19.14 -10.08
C SER A 307 13.99 -19.94 -9.03
N ALA A 308 12.69 -19.70 -8.89
CA ALA A 308 11.85 -20.44 -7.94
C ALA A 308 11.68 -21.90 -8.37
N ARG A 309 11.57 -22.19 -9.68
CA ARG A 309 11.37 -23.55 -10.21
C ARG A 309 12.57 -24.48 -10.00
N THR A 310 13.78 -23.92 -10.00
CA THR A 310 15.03 -24.66 -9.84
C THR A 310 15.38 -24.95 -8.37
N ARG A 311 14.67 -24.35 -7.40
CA ARG A 311 14.88 -24.57 -5.96
C ARG A 311 14.19 -25.83 -5.44
N GLY A 312 14.75 -26.38 -4.37
CA GLY A 312 14.18 -27.50 -3.63
C GLY A 312 12.82 -27.17 -3.01
N ARG A 313 11.97 -28.19 -2.79
CA ARG A 313 10.58 -28.04 -2.30
C ARG A 313 10.47 -27.13 -1.07
N GLU A 314 11.34 -27.31 -0.09
CA GLU A 314 11.27 -26.58 1.19
C GLU A 314 11.68 -25.11 1.02
N ASP A 315 12.68 -24.83 0.20
CA ASP A 315 13.12 -23.45 -0.07
C ASP A 315 12.09 -22.72 -0.93
N LYS A 316 11.49 -23.40 -1.92
CA LYS A 316 10.35 -22.91 -2.68
C LYS A 316 9.16 -22.54 -1.78
N ALA A 317 8.81 -23.40 -0.83
CA ALA A 317 7.71 -23.12 0.11
C ALA A 317 7.99 -21.94 1.04
N ARG A 318 9.27 -21.70 1.40
CA ARG A 318 9.68 -20.55 2.23
C ARG A 318 9.62 -19.24 1.45
N ASP A 319 10.02 -19.25 0.19
CA ASP A 319 10.08 -18.04 -0.65
C ASP A 319 8.70 -17.54 -1.10
N MET A 320 7.67 -18.41 -1.10
CA MET A 320 6.31 -18.06 -1.51
C MET A 320 5.48 -17.38 -0.43
N VAL A 321 5.98 -17.29 0.80
CA VAL A 321 5.30 -16.69 1.95
C VAL A 321 6.12 -15.49 2.42
N VAL A 322 5.98 -14.37 1.70
CA VAL A 322 6.56 -13.05 2.04
C VAL A 322 5.45 -12.12 2.51
#